data_AF-A0A094HGS5-F1
#
_entry.id   AF-A0A094HGS5-F1
#
_cell.length_a   1.000
_cell.length_b   1.000
_cell.length_c   1.000
_cell.angle_alpha   90.00
_cell.angle_beta   90.00
_cell.angle_gamma   90.00
#
_symmetry.space_group_name_H-M   'P 1'
#
loop_
_entity.id
_entity.type
_entity.pdbx_description
1 polymer ?
#
loop_
_entity_poly.entity_id
_entity_poly.type
_entity_poly.pdbx_seq_one_letter_code
_entity_poly.pdbx_strand_id
1 'polypeptide(L)'
;MSHAADPDAWYKDVVPNFRVVPPSELPPGYDSGISHSSVCINAALYLPYLASQCLANGARISRAELSHIADAASLHHSGKHADVVVNCTGLLASKLGGVMDTKVVPVRGQTVVVRNEATPMIATSGTDDGPDELCYIMQRAAGGGTILGGTYQEGNWDAAPDMEIAARIMKRAVE
;
A
#
# COMPACT_ATOMS: atom_id res chain seq x y z
N MET A 1 -12.49 11.82 -3.10
CA MET A 1 -12.71 12.81 -4.18
C MET A 1 -12.46 12.08 -5.49
N SER A 2 -13.48 11.90 -6.32
CA SER A 2 -13.28 11.45 -7.70
C SER A 2 -12.83 12.64 -8.53
N HIS A 3 -11.71 12.49 -9.23
CA HIS A 3 -11.26 13.47 -10.21
C HIS A 3 -11.47 12.84 -11.59
N ALA A 4 -11.98 13.61 -12.53
CA ALA A 4 -12.09 13.18 -13.92
C ALA A 4 -10.71 12.84 -14.49
N ALA A 5 -10.66 11.99 -15.51
CA ALA A 5 -9.41 11.69 -16.20
C ALA A 5 -8.77 12.98 -16.73
N ASP A 6 -7.59 13.30 -16.22
CA ASP A 6 -6.81 14.48 -16.61
C ASP A 6 -5.78 14.09 -17.69
N PRO A 7 -5.90 14.58 -18.93
CA PRO A 7 -4.91 14.32 -19.98
C PRO A 7 -3.53 14.93 -19.66
N ASP A 8 -3.46 15.88 -18.73
CA ASP A 8 -2.25 16.55 -18.27
C ASP A 8 -1.83 16.10 -16.86
N ALA A 9 -2.26 14.91 -16.44
CA ALA A 9 -1.86 14.31 -15.19
C ALA A 9 -0.32 14.35 -15.01
N TRP A 10 0.13 14.78 -13.83
CA TRP A 10 1.55 15.03 -13.53
C TRP A 10 2.48 13.83 -13.78
N TYR A 11 1.95 12.61 -13.78
CA TYR A 11 2.69 11.36 -13.95
C TYR A 11 2.66 10.82 -15.38
N LYS A 12 2.02 11.50 -16.34
CA LYS A 12 1.83 11.01 -17.72
C LYS A 12 3.13 10.67 -18.43
N ASP A 13 4.21 11.42 -18.17
CA ASP A 13 5.53 11.22 -18.77
C ASP A 13 6.43 10.29 -17.93
N VAL A 14 5.96 9.89 -16.73
CA VAL A 14 6.65 8.94 -15.85
C VAL A 14 6.23 7.50 -16.16
N VAL A 15 4.95 7.31 -16.50
CA VAL A 15 4.38 5.98 -16.78
C VAL A 15 4.33 5.68 -18.28
N PRO A 16 4.73 4.49 -18.72
CA PRO A 16 4.61 4.13 -20.13
C PRO A 16 3.15 3.97 -20.55
N ASN A 17 2.88 4.18 -21.84
CA ASN A 17 1.57 3.94 -22.48
C ASN A 17 0.40 4.70 -21.83
N PHE A 18 0.65 5.88 -21.26
CA PHE A 18 -0.40 6.73 -20.71
C PHE A 18 -1.39 7.17 -21.78
N ARG A 19 -2.68 6.98 -21.50
CA ARG A 19 -3.78 7.52 -22.31
C ARG A 19 -5.04 7.73 -21.48
N VAL A 20 -5.84 8.71 -21.89
CA VAL A 20 -7.24 8.79 -21.49
C VAL A 20 -8.03 7.71 -22.24
N VAL A 21 -8.87 6.98 -21.53
CA VAL A 21 -9.72 5.91 -22.09
C VAL A 21 -10.90 6.57 -22.80
N PRO A 22 -11.16 6.25 -24.09
CA PRO A 22 -12.29 6.84 -24.81
C PRO A 22 -13.63 6.32 -24.25
N PRO A 23 -14.73 7.09 -24.34
CA PRO A 23 -16.02 6.68 -23.79
C PRO A 23 -16.53 5.32 -24.28
N SER A 24 -16.17 4.90 -25.50
CA SER A 24 -16.54 3.60 -26.06
C SER A 24 -15.87 2.40 -25.40
N GLU A 25 -14.78 2.61 -24.67
CA GLU A 25 -14.04 1.58 -23.93
C GLU A 25 -14.33 1.61 -22.42
N LEU A 26 -15.09 2.60 -21.94
CA LEU A 26 -15.44 2.70 -20.53
C LEU A 26 -16.48 1.65 -20.14
N PRO A 27 -16.35 1.01 -18.98
CA PRO A 27 -17.43 0.21 -18.43
C PRO A 27 -18.67 1.07 -18.16
N PRO A 28 -19.88 0.49 -18.21
CA PRO A 28 -21.10 1.20 -17.85
C PRO A 28 -21.00 1.84 -16.46
N GLY A 29 -21.45 3.08 -16.33
CA GLY A 29 -21.45 3.82 -15.06
C GLY A 29 -20.19 4.64 -14.78
N TYR A 30 -19.16 4.57 -15.62
CA TYR A 30 -17.94 5.37 -15.48
C TYR A 30 -17.95 6.58 -16.42
N ASP A 31 -17.67 7.76 -15.86
CA ASP A 31 -17.61 9.02 -16.62
C ASP A 31 -16.30 9.18 -17.41
N SER A 32 -15.18 8.75 -16.83
CA SER A 32 -13.86 8.83 -17.45
C SER A 32 -12.88 7.80 -16.87
N GLY A 33 -11.76 7.57 -17.56
CA GLY A 33 -10.73 6.62 -17.12
C GLY A 33 -9.35 6.90 -17.74
N ILE A 34 -8.31 6.41 -17.09
CA ILE A 34 -6.92 6.48 -17.55
C ILE A 34 -6.36 5.05 -17.64
N SER A 35 -5.59 4.77 -18.69
CA SER A 35 -4.85 3.53 -18.85
C SER A 35 -3.37 3.82 -19.01
N HIS A 36 -2.53 3.07 -18.33
CA HIS A 36 -1.08 3.14 -18.46
C HIS A 36 -0.43 1.83 -17.97
N SER A 37 0.84 1.62 -18.30
CA SER A 37 1.64 0.56 -17.72
C SER A 37 2.19 0.99 -16.36
N SER A 38 2.24 0.07 -15.40
CA SER A 38 2.76 0.30 -14.06
C SER A 38 3.37 -1.00 -13.52
N VAL A 39 3.74 -1.02 -12.25
CA VAL A 39 4.35 -2.18 -11.57
C VAL A 39 3.46 -2.69 -10.44
N CYS A 40 3.40 -4.01 -10.28
CA CYS A 40 2.87 -4.65 -9.07
C CYS A 40 3.99 -5.40 -8.37
N ILE A 41 4.23 -5.07 -7.11
CA ILE A 41 5.31 -5.68 -6.31
C ILE A 41 4.73 -6.82 -5.47
N ASN A 42 5.37 -7.99 -5.53
CA ASN A 42 5.15 -9.03 -4.54
C ASN A 42 5.90 -8.67 -3.25
N ALA A 43 5.21 -8.05 -2.29
CA ALA A 43 5.80 -7.59 -1.03
C ALA A 43 6.49 -8.72 -0.23
N ALA A 44 5.96 -9.95 -0.29
CA ALA A 44 6.52 -11.10 0.41
C ALA A 44 7.90 -11.53 -0.14
N LEU A 45 8.23 -11.16 -1.38
CA LEU A 45 9.54 -11.40 -1.98
C LEU A 45 10.42 -10.16 -1.99
N TYR A 46 9.82 -8.98 -2.21
CA TYR A 46 10.57 -7.75 -2.36
C TYR A 46 11.20 -7.27 -1.06
N LEU A 47 10.54 -7.43 0.09
CA LEU A 47 11.10 -7.04 1.38
C LEU A 47 12.31 -7.92 1.77
N PRO A 48 12.27 -9.27 1.67
CA PRO A 48 13.46 -10.10 1.84
C PRO A 48 14.58 -9.79 0.84
N TYR A 49 14.23 -9.46 -0.42
CA TYR A 49 15.22 -9.01 -1.40
C TYR A 49 15.92 -7.73 -0.95
N LEU A 50 15.19 -6.69 -0.53
CA LEU A 50 15.82 -5.46 -0.01
C LEU A 50 16.72 -5.75 1.20
N ALA A 51 16.24 -6.59 2.13
CA ALA A 51 17.04 -7.00 3.29
C ALA A 51 18.33 -7.72 2.88
N SER A 52 18.28 -8.62 1.90
CA SER A 52 19.47 -9.32 1.41
C SER A 52 20.46 -8.38 0.72
N GLN A 53 19.97 -7.41 -0.05
CA GLN A 53 20.81 -6.38 -0.66
C GLN A 53 21.51 -5.52 0.41
N CYS A 54 20.83 -5.15 1.49
CA CYS A 54 21.45 -4.44 2.61
C CYS A 54 22.53 -5.29 3.30
N LEU A 55 22.25 -6.56 3.58
CA LEU A 55 23.21 -7.49 4.18
C LEU A 55 24.44 -7.70 3.30
N ALA A 56 24.25 -7.84 1.98
CA ALA A 56 25.34 -7.98 1.01
C ALA A 56 26.28 -6.75 1.00
N ASN A 57 25.75 -5.58 1.34
CA ASN A 57 26.52 -4.33 1.47
C ASN A 57 27.02 -4.08 2.91
N GLY A 58 26.98 -5.10 3.78
CA GLY A 58 27.57 -5.04 5.11
C GLY A 58 26.68 -4.47 6.21
N ALA A 59 25.40 -4.17 5.93
CA ALA A 59 24.45 -3.81 6.98
C ALA A 59 24.31 -4.93 8.03
N ARG A 60 23.82 -4.58 9.22
CA ARG A 60 23.46 -5.54 10.27
C ARG A 60 22.00 -5.33 10.64
N ILE A 61 21.27 -6.44 10.74
CA ILE A 61 19.85 -6.45 11.11
C ILE A 61 19.75 -7.10 12.49
N SER A 62 19.19 -6.38 13.45
CA SER A 62 18.88 -6.85 14.79
C SER A 62 17.41 -6.62 15.08
N ARG A 63 16.84 -7.45 15.97
CA ARG A 63 15.50 -7.23 16.51
C ARG A 63 15.62 -6.49 17.83
N ALA A 64 14.85 -5.42 17.99
CA ALA A 64 14.75 -4.65 19.21
C ALA A 64 13.36 -4.03 19.33
N GLU A 65 12.92 -3.80 20.55
CA GLU A 65 11.72 -3.02 20.87
C GLU A 65 12.17 -1.74 21.57
N LEU A 66 11.63 -0.61 21.14
CA LEU A 66 12.02 0.71 21.64
C LEU A 66 10.79 1.40 22.23
N SER A 67 10.94 1.97 23.42
CA SER A 67 9.94 2.85 24.01
C SER A 67 10.24 4.33 23.72
N HIS A 68 11.51 4.67 23.46
CA HIS A 68 11.95 6.03 23.11
C HIS A 68 12.93 6.02 21.93
N ILE A 69 12.87 7.03 21.05
CA ILE A 69 13.71 7.09 19.85
C ILE A 69 15.21 7.17 20.15
N ALA A 70 15.58 7.82 21.26
CA ALA A 70 16.98 7.92 21.71
C ALA A 70 17.61 6.56 22.02
N ASP A 71 16.82 5.56 22.40
CA ASP A 71 17.32 4.21 22.73
C ASP A 71 17.95 3.55 21.49
N ALA A 72 17.45 3.87 20.29
CA ALA A 72 17.96 3.35 19.02
C ALA A 72 19.46 3.64 18.83
N ALA A 73 19.91 4.80 19.29
CA ALA A 73 21.30 5.21 19.10
C ALA A 73 22.29 4.36 19.91
N SER A 74 21.84 3.71 20.98
CA SER A 74 22.66 2.79 21.78
C SER A 74 22.75 1.37 21.20
N LEU A 75 22.02 1.07 20.13
CA LEU A 75 21.91 -0.28 19.55
C LEU A 75 22.80 -0.52 18.33
N HIS A 76 23.71 0.41 18.01
CA HIS A 76 24.58 0.26 16.85
C HIS A 76 25.50 -0.97 17.00
N HIS A 77 25.62 -1.75 15.93
CA HIS A 77 26.34 -3.04 15.94
C HIS A 77 27.84 -2.93 16.27
N SER A 78 28.43 -1.73 16.21
CA SER A 78 29.81 -1.48 16.63
C SER A 78 30.01 -1.41 18.14
N GLY A 79 28.92 -1.47 18.93
CA GLY A 79 28.94 -1.27 20.39
C GLY A 79 29.19 0.17 20.83
N LYS A 80 29.17 1.13 19.89
CA LYS A 80 29.27 2.57 20.17
C LYS A 80 27.91 3.22 19.95
N HIS A 81 27.73 4.43 20.45
CA HIS A 81 26.55 5.22 20.14
C HIS A 81 26.54 5.57 18.63
N ALA A 82 25.37 5.51 17.99
CA ALA A 82 25.19 5.97 16.62
C ALA A 82 25.26 7.50 16.56
N ASP A 83 25.93 8.02 15.53
CA ASP A 83 25.99 9.48 15.30
C ASP A 83 24.65 10.03 14.78
N VAL A 84 23.92 9.21 14.01
CA VAL A 84 22.63 9.57 13.41
C VAL A 84 21.67 8.38 13.50
N VAL A 85 20.42 8.66 13.83
CA VAL A 85 19.31 7.70 13.76
C VAL A 85 18.32 8.15 12.70
N VAL A 86 17.97 7.25 11.79
CA VAL A 86 16.91 7.47 10.80
C VAL A 86 15.64 6.80 11.31
N ASN A 87 14.63 7.61 11.68
CA ASN A 87 13.37 7.11 12.21
C ASN A 87 12.43 6.62 11.08
N CYS A 88 12.36 5.31 10.87
CA CYS A 88 11.45 4.65 9.91
C CYS A 88 10.34 3.84 10.59
N THR A 89 9.82 4.29 11.74
CA THR A 89 8.89 3.50 12.59
C THR A 89 7.42 3.52 12.15
N GLY A 90 7.07 4.24 11.08
CA GLY A 90 5.72 4.27 10.55
C GLY A 90 4.68 4.67 11.59
N LEU A 91 3.62 3.87 11.74
CA LEU A 91 2.51 4.13 12.66
C LEU A 91 2.94 4.22 14.14
N LEU A 92 4.05 3.58 14.53
CA LEU A 92 4.58 3.67 15.90
C LEU A 92 5.07 5.09 16.24
N ALA A 93 5.41 5.93 15.26
CA ALA A 93 5.79 7.33 15.49
C ALA A 93 4.72 8.14 16.25
N SER A 94 3.45 7.73 16.17
CA SER A 94 2.35 8.33 16.95
C SER A 94 2.46 8.10 18.46
N LYS A 95 3.21 7.09 18.89
CA LYS A 95 3.32 6.63 20.29
C LYS A 95 4.76 6.47 20.79
N LEU A 96 5.76 6.63 19.92
CA LEU A 96 7.17 6.47 20.29
C LEU A 96 7.64 7.67 21.10
N GLY A 97 8.21 7.42 22.28
CA GLY A 97 8.78 8.47 23.13
C GLY A 97 9.81 9.32 22.38
N GLY A 98 9.76 10.63 22.56
CA GLY A 98 10.61 11.59 21.84
C GLY A 98 10.17 11.88 20.41
N VAL A 99 9.12 11.22 19.90
CA VAL A 99 8.49 11.52 18.61
C VAL A 99 7.04 11.97 18.81
N MET A 100 6.16 11.06 19.28
CA MET A 100 4.75 11.36 19.62
C MET A 100 4.01 12.19 18.56
N ASP A 101 4.17 11.87 17.27
CA ASP A 101 3.60 12.67 16.19
C ASP A 101 2.08 12.44 16.08
N THR A 102 1.31 13.44 16.52
CA THR A 102 -0.15 13.39 16.56
C THR A 102 -0.81 13.44 15.19
N LYS A 103 -0.06 13.76 14.12
CA LYS A 103 -0.57 13.71 12.75
C LYS A 103 -0.53 12.30 12.16
N VAL A 104 0.16 11.37 12.81
CA VAL A 104 0.22 9.98 12.39
C VAL A 104 -0.99 9.23 12.95
N VAL A 105 -1.91 8.86 12.06
CA VAL A 105 -3.13 8.10 12.38
C VAL A 105 -3.16 6.80 11.57
N PRO A 106 -3.81 5.73 12.06
CA PRO A 106 -4.00 4.54 11.25
C PRO A 106 -5.02 4.81 10.14
N VAL A 107 -4.83 4.12 9.02
CA VAL A 107 -5.88 3.94 8.03
C VAL A 107 -5.96 2.44 7.76
N ARG A 108 -7.05 1.81 8.23
CA ARG A 108 -7.23 0.37 8.09
C ARG A 108 -7.62 0.03 6.66
N GLY A 109 -6.78 -0.80 6.03
CA GLY A 109 -7.00 -1.38 4.71
C GLY A 109 -7.18 -2.89 4.79
N GLN A 110 -8.39 -3.37 4.58
CA GLN A 110 -8.68 -4.79 4.45
C GLN A 110 -8.55 -5.25 2.99
N THR A 111 -8.01 -6.44 2.78
CA THR A 111 -7.86 -7.06 1.46
C THR A 111 -8.23 -8.54 1.51
N VAL A 112 -8.51 -9.13 0.34
CA VAL A 112 -8.66 -10.58 0.14
C VAL A 112 -7.60 -11.05 -0.85
N VAL A 113 -6.85 -12.09 -0.48
CA VAL A 113 -5.83 -12.69 -1.34
C VAL A 113 -6.41 -13.92 -2.04
N VAL A 114 -6.42 -13.93 -3.37
CA VAL A 114 -6.97 -15.01 -4.18
C VAL A 114 -5.92 -15.63 -5.10
N ARG A 115 -6.20 -16.85 -5.57
CA ARG A 115 -5.35 -17.56 -6.54
C ARG A 115 -5.63 -17.15 -7.99
N ASN A 116 -6.83 -16.65 -8.25
CA ASN A 116 -7.27 -16.23 -9.57
C ASN A 116 -6.30 -15.17 -10.12
N GLU A 117 -5.94 -15.33 -11.38
CA GLU A 117 -5.14 -14.34 -12.10
C GLU A 117 -6.08 -13.29 -12.67
N ALA A 118 -5.70 -12.01 -12.53
CA ALA A 118 -6.48 -10.88 -12.99
C ALA A 118 -5.56 -9.85 -13.63
N THR A 119 -5.72 -9.70 -14.95
CA THR A 119 -5.03 -8.71 -15.76
C THR A 119 -6.07 -7.99 -16.62
N PRO A 120 -6.06 -6.65 -16.68
CA PRO A 120 -5.07 -5.72 -16.11
C PRO A 120 -5.24 -5.46 -14.59
N MET A 121 -4.34 -4.64 -14.01
CA MET A 121 -4.62 -4.02 -12.70
C MET A 121 -5.76 -3.01 -12.84
N ILE A 122 -6.66 -2.99 -11.86
CA ILE A 122 -7.87 -2.15 -11.88
C ILE A 122 -7.97 -1.38 -10.57
N ALA A 123 -8.42 -0.14 -10.64
CA ALA A 123 -8.84 0.65 -9.48
C ALA A 123 -9.99 1.57 -9.88
N THR A 124 -10.95 1.77 -8.98
CA THR A 124 -12.08 2.69 -9.17
C THR A 124 -11.94 3.89 -8.24
N SER A 125 -12.59 5.01 -8.57
CA SER A 125 -12.55 6.22 -7.72
C SER A 125 -13.43 6.14 -6.46
N GLY A 126 -14.28 5.11 -6.37
CA GLY A 126 -15.25 4.92 -5.30
C GLY A 126 -16.12 3.69 -5.52
N THR A 127 -17.02 3.44 -4.57
CA THR A 127 -17.99 2.33 -4.59
C THR A 127 -19.33 2.81 -4.03
N ASP A 128 -20.39 2.03 -4.26
CA ASP A 128 -21.72 2.30 -3.68
C ASP A 128 -21.88 1.72 -2.25
N ASP A 129 -20.87 0.99 -1.74
CA ASP A 129 -20.91 0.33 -0.43
C ASP A 129 -20.51 1.26 0.73
N GLY A 130 -19.98 2.45 0.44
CA GLY A 130 -19.60 3.44 1.44
C GLY A 130 -18.36 4.25 1.06
N PRO A 131 -18.15 5.41 1.71
CA PRO A 131 -17.02 6.30 1.40
C PRO A 131 -15.65 5.73 1.78
N ASP A 132 -15.60 4.74 2.68
CA ASP A 132 -14.41 4.03 3.16
C ASP A 132 -14.24 2.66 2.49
N GLU A 133 -15.11 2.29 1.54
CA GLU A 133 -15.01 1.06 0.76
C GLU A 133 -14.52 1.37 -0.66
N LEU A 134 -13.42 0.71 -1.03
CA LEU A 134 -12.72 0.90 -2.31
C LEU A 134 -12.81 -0.38 -3.16
N CYS A 135 -12.51 -0.24 -4.45
CA CYS A 135 -12.30 -1.36 -5.36
C CYS A 135 -10.94 -1.23 -6.07
N TYR A 136 -10.06 -2.21 -5.86
CA TYR A 136 -8.83 -2.37 -6.62
C TYR A 136 -8.42 -3.84 -6.74
N ILE A 137 -7.78 -4.18 -7.85
CA ILE A 137 -7.32 -5.52 -8.19
C ILE A 137 -5.88 -5.43 -8.69
N MET A 138 -4.98 -6.20 -8.08
CA MET A 138 -3.58 -6.26 -8.52
C MET A 138 -2.98 -7.65 -8.34
N GLN A 139 -2.52 -8.25 -9.44
CA GLN A 139 -1.85 -9.54 -9.44
C GLN A 139 -0.35 -9.37 -9.14
N ARG A 140 0.11 -9.97 -8.04
CA ARG A 140 1.51 -9.92 -7.62
C ARG A 140 2.38 -10.80 -8.50
N ALA A 141 3.60 -10.34 -8.76
CA ALA A 141 4.60 -11.10 -9.50
C ALA A 141 4.94 -12.47 -8.88
N ALA A 142 5.47 -13.37 -9.71
CA ALA A 142 6.00 -14.68 -9.31
C ALA A 142 5.01 -15.54 -8.51
N GLY A 143 3.74 -15.56 -8.93
CA GLY A 143 2.70 -16.39 -8.29
C GLY A 143 2.32 -15.93 -6.88
N GLY A 144 2.53 -14.65 -6.55
CA GLY A 144 2.25 -14.09 -5.22
C GLY A 144 0.76 -13.93 -4.86
N GLY A 145 -0.14 -14.39 -5.74
CA GLY A 145 -1.59 -14.21 -5.65
C GLY A 145 -2.05 -12.84 -6.14
N THR A 146 -3.36 -12.72 -6.31
CA THR A 146 -4.04 -11.47 -6.65
C THR A 146 -4.64 -10.87 -5.40
N ILE A 147 -4.41 -9.57 -5.21
CA ILE A 147 -4.99 -8.79 -4.13
C ILE A 147 -6.26 -8.14 -4.64
N LEU A 148 -7.36 -8.44 -3.96
CA LEU A 148 -8.62 -7.73 -4.08
C LEU A 148 -8.71 -6.79 -2.88
N GLY A 149 -8.99 -5.52 -3.13
CA GLY A 149 -9.22 -4.56 -2.07
C GLY A 149 -10.35 -3.60 -2.44
N GLY A 150 -10.77 -2.76 -1.52
CA GLY A 150 -10.34 -2.76 -0.13
C GLY A 150 -11.12 -1.78 0.72
N THR A 151 -10.50 -1.30 1.79
CA THR A 151 -11.04 -0.26 2.66
C THR A 151 -10.06 0.89 2.86
N TYR A 152 -10.57 2.03 3.28
CA TYR A 152 -9.81 3.21 3.72
C TYR A 152 -10.46 3.77 4.99
N GLN A 153 -10.18 3.13 6.13
CA GLN A 153 -10.86 3.40 7.40
C GLN A 153 -9.93 4.17 8.35
N GLU A 154 -9.98 5.50 8.29
CA GLU A 154 -9.18 6.39 9.13
C GLU A 154 -9.51 6.21 10.62
N GLY A 155 -8.48 6.18 11.47
CA GLY A 155 -8.62 6.04 12.91
C GLY A 155 -8.95 4.62 13.40
N ASN A 156 -9.27 3.69 12.48
CA ASN A 156 -9.61 2.32 12.85
C ASN A 156 -8.35 1.48 13.10
N TRP A 157 -8.25 0.88 14.30
CA TRP A 157 -7.13 0.05 14.74
C TRP A 157 -7.44 -1.46 14.73
N ASP A 158 -8.64 -1.88 14.31
CA ASP A 158 -9.01 -3.29 14.36
C ASP A 158 -8.15 -4.13 13.41
N ALA A 159 -7.46 -5.11 13.97
CA ALA A 159 -6.59 -6.03 13.24
C ALA A 159 -7.34 -7.24 12.67
N ALA A 160 -8.53 -7.56 13.21
CA ALA A 160 -9.29 -8.71 12.76
C ALA A 160 -9.91 -8.43 11.38
N PRO A 161 -9.90 -9.40 10.46
CA PRO A 161 -10.66 -9.28 9.23
C PRO A 161 -12.16 -9.33 9.52
N ASP A 162 -12.90 -8.41 8.93
CA ASP A 162 -14.36 -8.41 8.93
C ASP A 162 -14.85 -9.23 7.72
N MET A 163 -15.56 -10.33 7.98
CA MET A 163 -15.97 -11.25 6.92
C MET A 163 -17.08 -10.70 6.03
N GLU A 164 -17.87 -9.73 6.50
CA GLU A 164 -18.86 -9.04 5.67
C GLU A 164 -18.17 -8.08 4.70
N ILE A 165 -17.16 -7.33 5.17
CA ILE A 165 -16.30 -6.51 4.30
C ILE A 165 -15.58 -7.41 3.28
N ALA A 166 -15.07 -8.57 3.69
CA ALA A 166 -14.41 -9.50 2.78
C ALA A 166 -15.36 -9.98 1.66
N ALA A 167 -16.62 -10.30 2.00
CA ALA A 167 -17.63 -10.69 1.04
C ALA A 167 -17.93 -9.55 0.05
N ARG A 168 -18.05 -8.30 0.52
CA ARG A 168 -18.27 -7.14 -0.34
C ARG A 168 -17.07 -6.82 -1.24
N ILE A 169 -15.83 -6.91 -0.74
CA ILE A 169 -14.61 -6.80 -1.56
C ILE A 169 -14.62 -7.81 -2.71
N MET A 170 -14.94 -9.08 -2.43
CA MET A 170 -15.00 -10.12 -3.46
C MET A 170 -16.12 -9.87 -4.47
N LYS A 171 -17.28 -9.38 -4.01
CA LYS A 171 -18.42 -9.04 -4.86
C LYS A 171 -18.05 -7.91 -5.83
N ARG A 172 -17.52 -6.78 -5.34
CA ARG A 172 -17.10 -5.65 -6.17
C ARG A 172 -16.03 -6.00 -7.20
N ALA A 173 -15.21 -7.02 -6.92
CA ALA A 173 -14.13 -7.43 -7.80
C ALA A 173 -14.61 -8.22 -9.04
N VAL A 174 -15.85 -8.71 -9.04
CA VAL A 174 -16.41 -9.53 -10.13
C VAL A 174 -17.60 -8.89 -10.84
N GLU A 175 -18.01 -7.70 -10.39
CA GLU A 175 -19.02 -6.84 -11.04
C GLU A 175 -18.37 -5.93 -12.09
#